data_AF-A0ABD5QN83-F1
#
_entry.id   AF-A0ABD5QN83-F1
#
_cell.length_a   1.000
_cell.length_b   1.000
_cell.length_c   1.000
_cell.angle_alpha   90.00
_cell.angle_beta   90.00
_cell.angle_gamma   90.00
#
_symmetry.space_group_name_H-M   'P 1'
#
loop_
_entity.id
_entity.type
_entity.pdbx_description
1 polymer ?
#
loop_
_entity_poly.entity_id
_entity_poly.type
_entity_poly.pdbx_seq_one_letter_code
_entity_poly.pdbx_strand_id
1 'polypeptide(L)'
;MAKDTPDGPFSNLYENRIGTPTTDDEVRGYWLFSFGVLLGVLGVVVFAVTAPRTASRAVGYAFVALSPPVVMLGAIVRFPLRRSATTLGALGGLLTLGAVVYFFVVFPDGWSRATGNSTVNLLYAAGIVVIGLAGTIVPLITDPVHEDYKRMQKETAASTAASEETERELEATHEELEATRDELAAAETRIEELEAETAERATETETARAETAALHESKARFELFEDAGGKPRWRLRHRNGNVIATSGQGYSSRGKAQKGLHGVKRNALGAGLLRIETAVEEAEAIADDDGPEPADADEPDVAVPSEDEEIPSEATFELFEDDADEWRWSLRHDNGNVIGDSGEGYASKSNAKRALSRVREHVAAADYLRVDPAAFEVYSDKAGKWRWRLIHENGNILADSGQGYSSRSKARQGLESVRSNVRDAVLEDLDAEAGDDEGAGGDGGSKATIELYEDNAGEFRWRLRHRNGNIIGDSGEGYASKGGAEEAIERIREYAPDADVLEVGSAAFEIYEDAAEEWRWRLRHRNGNIVADSGEGYASRSNAVEAVTGVKRNAPGAEERTVE
;
A
#
# COMPACT_ATOMS: atom_id res chain seq x y z
N MET A 1 8.75 12.74 -36.98
CA MET A 1 8.91 12.70 -38.45
C MET A 1 8.11 11.54 -39.03
N ALA A 2 6.91 11.78 -39.54
CA ALA A 2 6.28 10.80 -40.44
C ALA A 2 6.94 10.97 -41.81
N LYS A 3 7.60 9.93 -42.32
CA LYS A 3 8.07 9.88 -43.70
C LYS A 3 6.83 9.75 -44.58
N ASP A 4 6.31 10.86 -45.09
CA ASP A 4 5.42 10.84 -46.26
C ASP A 4 6.28 10.43 -47.47
N THR A 5 6.54 9.14 -47.58
CA THR A 5 7.17 8.56 -48.77
C THR A 5 6.15 8.69 -49.90
N PRO A 6 6.49 9.27 -51.05
CA PRO A 6 5.54 9.46 -52.13
C PRO A 6 4.99 8.13 -52.67
N ASP A 7 3.76 7.78 -52.30
CA ASP A 7 3.16 6.49 -52.68
C ASP A 7 2.16 6.62 -53.85
N GLY A 8 2.35 5.81 -54.90
CA GLY A 8 1.40 5.71 -56.02
C GLY A 8 2.03 5.34 -57.38
N PRO A 9 1.20 5.03 -58.40
CA PRO A 9 1.70 4.58 -59.71
C PRO A 9 2.55 5.64 -60.43
N PHE A 10 2.22 6.92 -60.26
CA PHE A 10 2.98 8.04 -60.83
C PHE A 10 4.28 8.33 -60.08
N SER A 11 4.32 8.12 -58.77
CA SER A 11 5.53 8.21 -57.93
C SER A 11 6.49 7.09 -58.26
N ASN A 12 5.99 5.85 -58.36
CA ASN A 12 6.78 4.69 -58.80
C ASN A 12 7.36 4.88 -60.20
N LEU A 13 6.59 5.44 -61.14
CA LEU A 13 7.10 5.70 -62.50
C LEU A 13 8.16 6.81 -62.50
N TYR A 14 7.98 7.85 -61.68
CA TYR A 14 8.95 8.93 -61.51
C TYR A 14 10.26 8.42 -60.90
N GLU A 15 10.18 7.66 -59.81
CA GLU A 15 11.33 7.06 -59.14
C GLU A 15 12.11 6.13 -60.06
N ASN A 16 11.41 5.26 -60.81
CA ASN A 16 12.04 4.30 -61.71
C ASN A 16 12.67 4.91 -62.97
N ARG A 17 12.26 6.13 -63.39
CA ARG A 17 12.64 6.68 -64.71
C ARG A 17 13.31 8.05 -64.67
N ILE A 18 13.16 8.81 -63.59
CA ILE A 18 13.56 10.21 -63.52
C ILE A 18 14.50 10.44 -62.33
N GLY A 19 14.12 10.03 -61.12
CA GLY A 19 14.95 10.17 -59.92
C GLY A 19 14.15 9.98 -58.63
N THR A 20 14.85 9.94 -57.49
CA THR A 20 14.24 9.76 -56.17
C THR A 20 13.52 11.02 -55.72
N PRO A 21 12.18 11.01 -55.57
CA PRO A 21 11.42 12.19 -55.21
C PRO A 21 11.68 12.60 -53.75
N THR A 22 11.78 13.91 -53.51
CA THR A 22 11.93 14.46 -52.15
C THR A 22 10.59 14.81 -51.52
N THR A 23 9.57 15.10 -52.34
CA THR A 23 8.21 15.47 -51.92
C THR A 23 7.16 14.96 -52.91
N ASP A 24 5.92 14.79 -52.46
CA ASP A 24 4.76 14.44 -53.30
C ASP A 24 4.47 15.49 -54.40
N ASP A 25 4.65 16.76 -54.07
CA ASP A 25 4.35 17.88 -54.95
C ASP A 25 5.34 17.95 -56.13
N GLU A 26 6.60 17.51 -55.93
CA GLU A 26 7.59 17.36 -57.00
C GLU A 26 7.09 16.42 -58.12
N VAL A 27 6.56 15.26 -57.73
CA VAL A 27 6.04 14.23 -58.66
C VAL A 27 4.81 14.76 -59.39
N ARG A 28 3.84 15.32 -58.65
CA ARG A 28 2.59 15.84 -59.23
C ARG A 28 2.85 17.01 -60.17
N GLY A 29 3.72 17.93 -59.78
CA GLY A 29 4.12 19.08 -60.58
C GLY A 29 4.82 18.68 -61.87
N TYR A 30 5.71 17.67 -61.82
CA TYR A 30 6.37 17.14 -63.02
C TYR A 30 5.37 16.55 -64.03
N TRP A 31 4.42 15.72 -63.56
CA TRP A 31 3.43 15.11 -64.45
C TRP A 31 2.46 16.16 -65.01
N LEU A 32 2.07 17.16 -64.22
CA LEU A 32 1.24 18.26 -64.66
C LEU A 32 1.94 19.12 -65.73
N PHE A 33 3.23 19.44 -65.53
CA PHE A 33 4.05 20.13 -66.51
C PHE A 33 4.14 19.35 -67.82
N SER A 34 4.47 18.06 -67.72
CA SER A 34 4.62 17.17 -68.88
C SER A 34 3.30 17.02 -69.65
N PHE A 35 2.18 16.89 -68.94
CA PHE A 35 0.84 16.88 -69.53
C PHE A 35 0.53 18.19 -70.26
N GLY A 36 0.85 19.34 -69.68
CA GLY A 36 0.65 20.64 -70.32
C GLY A 36 1.42 20.80 -71.63
N VAL A 37 2.67 20.32 -71.69
CA VAL A 37 3.49 20.32 -72.92
C VAL A 37 2.86 19.41 -73.98
N LEU A 38 2.50 18.18 -73.60
CA LEU A 38 1.87 17.21 -74.52
C LEU A 38 0.53 17.72 -75.05
N LEU A 39 -0.26 18.38 -74.20
CA LEU A 39 -1.53 19.01 -74.58
C LEU A 39 -1.32 20.07 -75.66
N GLY A 40 -0.29 20.92 -75.52
CA GLY A 40 0.04 21.93 -76.52
C GLY A 40 0.45 21.33 -77.86
N VAL A 41 1.31 20.32 -77.85
CA VAL A 41 1.72 19.59 -79.07
C VAL A 41 0.51 18.96 -79.76
N LEU A 42 -0.35 18.27 -79.00
CA LEU A 42 -1.58 17.68 -79.51
C LEU A 42 -2.49 18.75 -80.15
N GLY A 43 -2.63 19.91 -79.50
CA GLY A 43 -3.39 21.04 -80.03
C GLY A 43 -2.88 21.52 -81.39
N VAL A 44 -1.56 21.64 -81.56
CA VAL A 44 -0.92 22.02 -82.83
C VAL A 44 -1.15 20.96 -83.90
N VAL A 45 -1.03 19.67 -83.57
CA VAL A 45 -1.28 18.57 -84.52
C VAL A 45 -2.73 18.58 -84.99
N VAL A 46 -3.69 18.67 -84.06
CA VAL A 46 -5.13 18.76 -84.37
C VAL A 46 -5.38 19.97 -85.27
N PHE A 47 -4.80 21.13 -84.96
CA PHE A 47 -4.92 22.33 -85.80
C PHE A 47 -4.37 22.14 -87.22
N ALA A 48 -3.26 21.41 -87.38
CA ALA A 48 -2.61 21.19 -88.67
C ALA A 48 -3.39 20.23 -89.59
N VAL A 49 -4.01 19.18 -89.02
CA VAL A 49 -4.69 18.12 -89.81
C VAL A 49 -6.18 18.36 -90.05
N THR A 50 -6.76 19.38 -89.41
CA THR A 50 -8.21 19.66 -89.49
C THR A 50 -8.53 20.79 -90.47
N ALA A 51 -9.63 20.62 -91.22
CA ALA A 51 -10.09 21.64 -92.15
C ALA A 51 -10.47 22.94 -91.42
N PRO A 52 -10.26 24.12 -92.04
CA PRO A 52 -10.67 25.39 -91.48
C PRO A 52 -12.16 25.41 -91.11
N ARG A 53 -12.53 26.15 -90.06
CA ARG A 53 -13.92 26.35 -89.61
C ARG A 53 -14.67 25.06 -89.23
N THR A 54 -13.96 24.05 -88.71
CA THR A 54 -14.56 22.83 -88.17
C THR A 54 -14.50 22.79 -86.64
N ALA A 55 -15.43 22.07 -86.02
CA ALA A 55 -15.44 21.86 -84.57
C ALA A 55 -14.16 21.16 -84.07
N SER A 56 -13.62 20.23 -84.85
CA SER A 56 -12.36 19.54 -84.54
C SER A 56 -11.17 20.49 -84.49
N ARG A 57 -11.10 21.48 -85.40
CA ARG A 57 -10.06 22.53 -85.35
C ARG A 57 -10.21 23.44 -84.14
N ALA A 58 -11.44 23.69 -83.71
CA ALA A 58 -11.76 24.49 -82.54
C ALA A 58 -11.16 23.87 -81.27
N VAL A 59 -11.24 22.54 -81.13
CA VAL A 59 -10.58 21.78 -80.04
C VAL A 59 -9.06 21.97 -80.04
N GLY A 60 -8.43 22.00 -81.22
CA GLY A 60 -6.99 22.25 -81.33
C GLY A 60 -6.55 23.59 -80.73
N TYR A 61 -7.34 24.64 -80.94
CA TYR A 61 -7.08 25.95 -80.32
C TYR A 61 -7.29 25.94 -78.80
N ALA A 62 -8.29 25.21 -78.29
CA ALA A 62 -8.49 25.06 -76.85
C ALA A 62 -7.26 24.44 -76.19
N PHE A 63 -6.71 23.39 -76.78
CA PHE A 63 -5.52 22.71 -76.27
C PHE A 63 -4.28 23.60 -76.29
N VAL A 64 -4.08 24.37 -77.37
CA VAL A 64 -2.99 25.36 -77.44
C VAL A 64 -3.17 26.46 -76.40
N ALA A 65 -4.39 26.94 -76.16
CA ALA A 65 -4.67 27.95 -75.15
C ALA A 65 -4.56 27.42 -73.71
N LEU A 66 -4.88 26.16 -73.45
CA LEU A 66 -4.76 25.57 -72.11
C LEU A 66 -3.35 25.09 -71.77
N SER A 67 -2.48 24.91 -72.76
CA SER A 67 -1.11 24.43 -72.54
C SER A 67 -0.27 25.37 -71.65
N PRO A 68 -0.13 26.68 -71.92
CA PRO A 68 0.65 27.58 -71.08
C PRO A 68 0.25 27.63 -69.60
N PRO A 69 -1.02 27.79 -69.21
CA PRO A 69 -1.39 27.83 -67.79
C PRO A 69 -1.16 26.49 -67.08
N VAL A 70 -1.37 25.36 -67.75
CA VAL A 70 -1.09 24.02 -67.18
C VAL A 70 0.40 23.82 -66.97
N VAL A 71 1.24 24.24 -67.92
CA VAL A 71 2.71 24.20 -67.78
C VAL A 71 3.18 25.07 -66.61
N MET A 72 2.67 26.28 -66.49
CA MET A 72 3.02 27.20 -65.40
C MET A 72 2.57 26.66 -64.03
N LEU A 73 1.37 26.07 -63.94
CA LEU A 73 0.90 25.39 -62.73
C LEU A 73 1.77 24.19 -62.36
N GLY A 74 2.16 23.38 -63.34
CA GLY A 74 3.09 22.26 -63.13
C GLY A 74 4.42 22.72 -62.55
N ALA A 75 4.96 23.85 -63.06
CA ALA A 75 6.17 24.45 -62.51
C ALA A 75 5.98 24.96 -61.07
N ILE A 76 4.86 25.61 -60.76
CA ILE A 76 4.56 26.12 -59.41
C ILE A 76 4.43 24.99 -58.40
N VAL A 77 3.70 23.93 -58.74
CA VAL A 77 3.50 22.76 -57.87
C VAL A 77 4.80 21.98 -57.70
N ARG A 78 5.65 21.93 -58.72
CA ARG A 78 6.92 21.19 -58.66
C ARG A 78 7.91 21.77 -57.67
N PHE A 79 7.89 23.09 -57.47
CA PHE A 79 8.70 23.72 -56.43
C PHE A 79 7.97 23.63 -55.08
N PRO A 80 8.69 23.45 -53.96
CA PRO A 80 8.11 23.38 -52.62
C PRO A 80 7.67 24.78 -52.15
N LEU A 81 6.73 25.40 -52.88
CA LEU A 81 6.18 26.71 -52.59
C LEU A 81 5.10 26.60 -51.53
N ARG A 82 4.88 27.68 -50.79
CA ARG A 82 3.80 27.75 -49.80
C ARG A 82 2.45 27.48 -50.47
N ARG A 83 1.53 26.90 -49.71
CA ARG A 83 0.14 26.64 -50.16
C ARG A 83 -0.52 27.88 -50.78
N SER A 84 -0.17 29.08 -50.33
CA SER A 84 -0.65 30.36 -50.89
C SER A 84 -0.27 30.53 -52.37
N ALA A 85 0.95 30.17 -52.78
CA ALA A 85 1.39 30.21 -54.17
C ALA A 85 0.58 29.21 -55.02
N THR A 86 0.40 27.99 -54.51
CA THR A 86 -0.37 26.95 -55.20
C THR A 86 -1.85 27.33 -55.34
N THR A 87 -2.47 27.90 -54.30
CA THR A 87 -3.86 28.37 -54.36
C THR A 87 -4.02 29.55 -55.31
N LEU A 88 -3.09 30.50 -55.32
CA LEU A 88 -3.14 31.66 -56.20
C LEU A 88 -2.91 31.24 -57.66
N GLY A 89 -1.97 30.32 -57.90
CA GLY A 89 -1.79 29.67 -59.18
C GLY A 89 -3.06 28.97 -59.66
N ALA A 90 -3.69 28.15 -58.82
CA ALA A 90 -4.93 27.44 -59.16
C ALA A 90 -6.07 28.39 -59.52
N LEU A 91 -6.22 29.52 -58.80
CA LEU A 91 -7.19 30.57 -59.13
C LEU A 91 -6.92 31.18 -60.51
N GLY A 92 -5.66 31.50 -60.83
CA GLY A 92 -5.26 31.97 -62.15
C GLY A 92 -5.55 30.93 -63.24
N GLY A 93 -5.31 29.64 -62.96
CA GLY A 93 -5.68 28.53 -63.83
C GLY A 93 -7.17 28.46 -64.13
N LEU A 94 -8.02 28.55 -63.10
CA LEU A 94 -9.48 28.58 -63.25
C LEU A 94 -9.96 29.79 -64.08
N LEU A 95 -9.33 30.96 -63.90
CA LEU A 95 -9.62 32.15 -64.71
C LEU A 95 -9.28 31.90 -66.19
N THR A 96 -8.13 31.30 -66.49
CA THR A 96 -7.77 30.97 -67.89
C THR A 96 -8.71 29.92 -68.50
N LEU A 97 -9.10 28.90 -67.74
CA LEU A 97 -10.06 27.89 -68.18
C LEU A 97 -11.43 28.52 -68.47
N GLY A 98 -11.91 29.38 -67.57
CA GLY A 98 -13.15 30.13 -67.77
C GLY A 98 -13.11 31.02 -69.00
N ALA A 99 -11.97 31.66 -69.30
CA ALA A 99 -11.77 32.44 -70.52
C ALA A 99 -11.82 31.56 -71.78
N VAL A 100 -11.21 30.38 -71.76
CA VAL A 100 -11.27 29.42 -72.88
C VAL A 100 -12.71 28.94 -73.09
N VAL A 101 -13.46 28.61 -72.04
CA VAL A 101 -14.88 28.22 -72.16
C VAL A 101 -15.71 29.38 -72.72
N TYR A 102 -15.53 30.58 -72.18
CA TYR A 102 -16.24 31.78 -72.65
C TYR A 102 -15.92 32.11 -74.11
N PHE A 103 -14.70 31.85 -74.57
CA PHE A 103 -14.32 31.97 -75.97
C PHE A 103 -15.24 31.14 -76.89
N PHE A 104 -15.53 29.89 -76.54
CA PHE A 104 -16.39 29.01 -77.35
C PHE A 104 -17.85 29.43 -77.36
N VAL A 105 -18.33 30.07 -76.29
CA VAL A 105 -19.69 30.62 -76.23
C VAL A 105 -19.84 31.82 -77.17
N VAL A 106 -18.81 32.67 -77.26
CA VAL A 106 -18.84 33.90 -78.07
C VAL A 106 -18.56 33.62 -79.55
N PHE A 107 -17.79 32.58 -79.87
CA PHE A 107 -17.39 32.23 -81.25
C PHE A 107 -17.84 30.81 -81.67
N PRO A 108 -19.15 30.57 -81.88
CA PRO A 108 -19.66 29.25 -82.24
C PRO A 108 -19.32 28.82 -83.68
N ASP A 109 -19.27 29.75 -84.65
CA ASP A 109 -19.06 29.45 -86.07
C ASP A 109 -17.89 30.23 -86.68
N GLY A 110 -16.90 29.50 -87.21
CA GLY A 110 -15.87 30.03 -88.14
C GLY A 110 -14.98 31.17 -87.62
N TRP A 111 -13.89 30.82 -86.95
CA TRP A 111 -12.93 31.75 -86.34
C TRP A 111 -12.39 32.78 -87.35
N SER A 112 -12.65 34.07 -87.12
CA SER A 112 -12.14 35.19 -87.92
C SER A 112 -11.20 36.05 -87.07
N ARG A 113 -10.04 36.45 -87.63
CA ARG A 113 -9.08 37.36 -86.96
C ARG A 113 -9.58 38.81 -86.85
N ALA A 114 -10.70 39.16 -87.50
CA ALA A 114 -11.23 40.52 -87.54
C ALA A 114 -12.14 40.86 -86.35
N THR A 115 -12.62 39.85 -85.62
CA THR A 115 -13.62 39.98 -84.55
C THR A 115 -13.07 39.42 -83.24
N GLY A 116 -11.99 39.98 -82.70
CA GLY A 116 -11.50 39.56 -81.38
C GLY A 116 -12.38 40.13 -80.26
N ASN A 117 -12.85 39.31 -79.33
CA ASN A 117 -13.53 39.78 -78.12
C ASN A 117 -12.48 40.19 -77.08
N SER A 118 -12.40 41.50 -76.79
CA SER A 118 -11.42 42.07 -75.86
C SER A 118 -11.59 41.55 -74.43
N THR A 119 -12.81 41.27 -73.99
CA THR A 119 -13.11 40.73 -72.66
C THR A 119 -12.53 39.33 -72.46
N VAL A 120 -12.67 38.45 -73.45
CA VAL A 120 -12.10 37.09 -73.40
C VAL A 120 -10.58 37.14 -73.31
N ASN A 121 -9.95 37.97 -74.15
CA ASN A 121 -8.49 38.12 -74.18
C ASN A 121 -7.96 38.71 -72.86
N LEU A 122 -8.65 39.70 -72.30
CA LEU A 122 -8.28 40.31 -71.02
C LEU A 122 -8.40 39.30 -69.87
N LEU A 123 -9.47 38.51 -69.84
CA LEU A 123 -9.69 37.49 -68.80
C LEU A 123 -8.61 36.39 -68.86
N TYR A 124 -8.29 35.93 -70.06
CA TYR A 124 -7.22 34.96 -70.28
C TYR A 124 -5.85 35.54 -69.87
N ALA A 125 -5.53 36.76 -70.28
CA ALA A 125 -4.29 37.44 -69.91
C ALA A 125 -4.18 37.67 -68.39
N ALA A 126 -5.28 38.07 -67.74
CA ALA A 126 -5.33 38.24 -66.29
C ALA A 126 -5.06 36.92 -65.56
N GLY A 127 -5.63 35.81 -66.03
CA GLY A 127 -5.35 34.48 -65.47
C GLY A 127 -3.87 34.12 -65.56
N ILE A 128 -3.22 34.32 -66.71
CA ILE A 128 -1.78 34.06 -66.89
C ILE A 128 -0.93 34.94 -65.95
N VAL A 129 -1.27 36.23 -65.81
CA VAL A 129 -0.57 37.14 -64.89
C VAL A 129 -0.67 36.66 -63.44
N VAL A 130 -1.86 36.24 -62.99
CA VAL A 130 -2.06 35.72 -61.63
C VAL A 130 -1.20 34.48 -61.38
N ILE A 131 -1.13 33.54 -62.34
CA ILE A 131 -0.27 32.36 -62.23
C ILE A 131 1.21 32.78 -62.16
N GLY A 132 1.65 33.72 -63.01
CA GLY A 132 3.02 34.22 -63.03
C GLY A 132 3.44 34.89 -61.71
N LEU A 133 2.57 35.71 -61.12
CA LEU A 133 2.81 36.36 -59.83
C LEU A 133 2.90 35.35 -58.68
N ALA A 134 2.07 34.29 -58.72
CA ALA A 134 2.10 33.23 -57.73
C ALA A 134 3.46 32.50 -57.70
N GLY A 135 4.03 32.19 -58.86
CA GLY A 135 5.32 31.51 -58.96
C GLY A 135 6.54 32.39 -58.70
N THR A 136 6.44 33.71 -58.86
CA THR A 136 7.60 34.62 -58.79
C THR A 136 7.65 35.46 -57.52
N ILE A 137 6.53 36.01 -57.06
CA ILE A 137 6.51 36.98 -55.95
C ILE A 137 6.35 36.30 -54.59
N VAL A 138 5.49 35.29 -54.51
CA VAL A 138 5.23 34.59 -53.24
C VAL A 138 6.49 33.97 -52.62
N PRO A 139 7.41 33.34 -53.39
CA PRO A 139 8.65 32.81 -52.83
C PRO A 139 9.61 33.91 -52.31
N LEU A 140 9.58 35.12 -52.89
CA LEU A 140 10.44 36.23 -52.49
C LEU A 140 9.99 36.89 -51.18
N ILE A 141 8.69 36.87 -50.89
CA ILE A 141 8.12 37.50 -49.70
C ILE A 141 8.12 36.55 -48.50
N THR A 142 8.12 35.25 -48.74
CA THR A 142 8.03 34.25 -47.68
C THR A 142 9.29 33.40 -47.66
N ASP A 143 10.17 33.65 -46.69
CA ASP A 143 11.41 32.89 -46.51
C ASP A 143 11.13 31.63 -45.66
N PRO A 144 11.07 30.41 -46.25
CA PRO A 144 10.79 29.19 -45.52
C PRO A 144 12.00 28.70 -44.70
N VAL A 145 13.23 29.06 -45.08
CA VAL A 145 14.45 28.50 -44.49
C VAL A 145 14.69 29.02 -43.06
N HIS A 146 14.32 30.27 -42.80
CA HIS A 146 14.51 30.88 -41.49
C HIS A 146 13.57 30.31 -40.41
N GLU A 147 12.34 29.95 -40.78
CA GLU A 147 11.38 29.36 -39.83
C GLU A 147 11.74 27.92 -39.46
N ASP A 148 12.19 27.12 -40.44
CA ASP A 148 12.63 25.74 -40.21
C ASP A 148 13.91 25.68 -39.37
N TYR A 149 14.85 26.60 -39.57
CA TYR A 149 16.04 26.73 -38.72
C TYR A 149 15.67 27.01 -37.25
N LYS A 150 14.74 27.93 -37.00
CA LYS A 150 14.25 28.22 -35.64
C LYS A 150 13.54 27.03 -35.00
N ARG A 151 12.77 26.26 -35.78
CA ARG A 151 12.12 25.05 -35.29
C ARG A 151 13.14 23.99 -34.88
N MET A 152 14.12 23.74 -35.75
CA MET A 152 15.19 22.78 -35.47
C MET A 152 15.98 23.19 -34.22
N GLN A 153 16.32 24.48 -34.08
CA GLN A 153 17.00 24.98 -32.89
C GLN A 153 16.18 24.76 -31.60
N LYS A 154 14.86 24.97 -31.67
CA LYS A 154 13.95 24.74 -30.52
C LYS A 154 13.84 23.25 -30.18
N GLU A 155 13.74 22.38 -31.18
CA GLU A 155 13.70 20.93 -30.97
C GLU A 155 15.01 20.41 -30.36
N THR A 156 16.15 20.86 -30.85
CA THR A 156 17.47 20.52 -30.27
C THR A 156 17.57 21.00 -28.83
N ALA A 157 17.19 22.26 -28.55
CA ALA A 157 17.22 22.78 -27.18
C ALA A 157 16.29 22.00 -26.23
N ALA A 158 15.11 21.60 -26.69
CA ALA A 158 14.19 20.78 -25.92
C ALA A 158 14.76 19.37 -25.68
N SER A 159 15.41 18.77 -26.67
CA SER A 159 16.07 17.47 -26.53
C SER A 159 17.23 17.51 -25.54
N THR A 160 18.04 18.58 -25.56
CA THR A 160 19.14 18.75 -24.60
C THR A 160 18.61 18.92 -23.18
N ALA A 161 17.58 19.76 -22.98
CA ALA A 161 16.98 19.95 -21.67
C ALA A 161 16.39 18.64 -21.09
N ALA A 162 15.74 17.84 -21.94
CA ALA A 162 15.24 16.52 -21.52
C ALA A 162 16.37 15.57 -21.14
N SER A 163 17.50 15.58 -21.87
CA SER A 163 18.67 14.76 -21.53
C SER A 163 19.28 15.17 -20.19
N GLU A 164 19.43 16.48 -19.93
CA GLU A 164 19.94 16.99 -18.65
C GLU A 164 19.01 16.67 -17.48
N GLU A 165 17.70 16.62 -17.72
CA GLU A 165 16.72 16.18 -16.72
C GLU A 165 16.88 14.70 -16.39
N THR A 166 16.98 13.84 -17.41
CA THR A 166 17.21 12.41 -17.19
C THR A 166 18.54 12.11 -16.51
N GLU A 167 19.57 12.91 -16.77
CA GLU A 167 20.89 12.76 -16.13
C GLU A 167 20.83 13.14 -14.64
N ARG A 168 20.11 14.22 -14.29
CA ARG A 168 19.86 14.60 -12.89
C ARG A 168 19.02 13.56 -12.13
N GLU A 169 17.99 13.03 -12.77
CA GLU A 169 17.21 11.93 -12.17
C GLU A 169 18.09 10.70 -11.94
N LEU A 170 18.94 10.34 -12.91
CA LEU A 170 19.86 9.22 -12.77
C LEU A 170 20.84 9.42 -11.60
N GLU A 171 21.43 10.61 -11.48
CA GLU A 171 22.34 10.95 -10.38
C GLU A 171 21.65 10.86 -9.01
N ALA A 172 20.44 11.40 -8.88
CA ALA A 172 19.65 11.30 -7.66
C ALA A 172 19.31 9.84 -7.30
N THR A 173 18.94 9.01 -8.28
CA THR A 173 18.71 7.57 -8.03
C THR A 173 19.99 6.82 -7.67
N HIS A 174 21.15 7.27 -8.14
CA HIS A 174 22.42 6.67 -7.78
C HIS A 174 22.77 6.98 -6.33
N GLU A 175 22.58 8.23 -5.89
CA GLU A 175 22.78 8.64 -4.50
C GLU A 175 21.84 7.89 -3.55
N GLU A 176 20.57 7.72 -3.90
CA GLU A 176 19.62 6.90 -3.13
C GLU A 176 20.06 5.42 -3.06
N LEU A 177 20.60 4.88 -4.16
CA LEU A 177 21.11 3.51 -4.18
C LEU A 177 22.36 3.34 -3.31
N GLU A 178 23.25 4.33 -3.24
CA GLU A 178 24.40 4.30 -2.34
C GLU A 178 23.97 4.40 -0.88
N ALA A 179 23.04 5.30 -0.54
CA ALA A 179 22.50 5.41 0.81
C ALA A 179 21.83 4.10 1.28
N THR A 180 21.05 3.45 0.42
CA THR A 180 20.41 2.17 0.73
C THR A 180 21.42 1.02 0.89
N ARG A 181 22.55 1.05 0.18
CA ARG A 181 23.64 0.09 0.37
C ARG A 181 24.34 0.28 1.71
N ASP A 182 24.57 1.52 2.13
CA ASP A 182 25.16 1.82 3.43
C ASP A 182 24.23 1.40 4.58
N GLU A 183 22.92 1.64 4.45
CA GLU A 183 21.92 1.14 5.39
C GLU A 183 21.91 -0.38 5.47
N LEU A 184 22.03 -1.08 4.32
CA LEU A 184 22.11 -2.53 4.28
C LEU A 184 23.37 -3.06 5.00
N ALA A 185 24.53 -2.46 4.74
CA ALA A 185 25.78 -2.86 5.41
C ALA A 185 25.72 -2.64 6.93
N ALA A 186 25.08 -1.55 7.38
CA ALA A 186 24.85 -1.30 8.79
C ALA A 186 23.88 -2.32 9.41
N ALA A 187 22.83 -2.72 8.68
CA ALA A 187 21.90 -3.74 9.13
C ALA A 187 22.56 -5.13 9.21
N GLU A 188 23.40 -5.50 8.25
CA GLU A 188 24.18 -6.74 8.28
C GLU A 188 25.11 -6.77 9.51
N THR A 189 25.82 -5.67 9.79
CA THR A 189 26.66 -5.56 11.00
C THR A 189 25.83 -5.71 12.29
N ARG A 190 24.63 -5.11 12.33
CA ARG A 190 23.71 -5.22 13.47
C ARG A 190 23.23 -6.66 13.67
N ILE A 191 23.00 -7.40 12.59
CA ILE A 191 22.61 -8.81 12.66
C ILE A 191 23.76 -9.63 13.26
N GLU A 192 25.01 -9.44 12.80
CA GLU A 192 26.17 -10.14 13.35
C GLU A 192 26.35 -9.88 14.85
N GLU A 193 26.14 -8.63 15.30
CA GLU A 193 26.18 -8.26 16.72
C GLU A 193 25.09 -8.98 17.54
N LEU A 194 23.86 -9.01 17.03
CA LEU A 194 22.73 -9.68 17.68
C LEU A 194 22.90 -11.20 17.72
N GLU A 195 23.46 -11.80 16.67
CA GLU A 195 23.78 -13.23 16.65
C GLU A 195 24.83 -13.58 17.71
N ALA A 196 25.86 -12.73 17.87
CA ALA A 196 26.86 -12.90 18.92
C ALA A 196 26.25 -12.78 20.33
N GLU A 197 25.42 -11.77 20.57
CA GLU A 197 24.72 -11.56 21.84
C GLU A 197 23.76 -12.72 22.17
N THR A 198 23.08 -13.25 21.15
CA THR A 198 22.17 -14.40 21.28
C THR A 198 22.95 -15.66 21.62
N ALA A 199 24.12 -15.87 21.00
CA ALA A 199 25.00 -17.00 21.30
C ALA A 199 25.51 -16.93 22.75
N GLU A 200 25.93 -15.75 23.22
CA GLU A 200 26.34 -15.54 24.61
C GLU A 200 25.19 -15.87 25.57
N ARG A 201 24.00 -15.31 25.37
CA ARG A 201 22.80 -15.61 26.18
C ARG A 201 22.42 -17.09 26.17
N ALA A 202 22.59 -17.78 25.05
CA ALA A 202 22.34 -19.21 24.98
C ALA A 202 23.28 -19.98 25.91
N THR A 203 24.57 -19.62 25.96
CA THR A 203 25.53 -20.24 26.89
C THR A 203 25.25 -19.93 28.36
N GLU A 204 24.83 -18.69 28.67
CA GLU A 204 24.41 -18.32 30.02
C GLU A 204 23.19 -19.14 30.46
N THR A 205 22.21 -19.28 29.57
CA THR A 205 21.00 -20.07 29.83
C THR A 205 21.32 -21.55 30.03
N GLU A 206 22.22 -22.12 29.23
CA GLU A 206 22.68 -23.49 29.40
C GLU A 206 23.37 -23.68 30.77
N THR A 207 24.21 -22.72 31.16
CA THR A 207 24.88 -22.73 32.46
C THR A 207 23.87 -22.65 33.61
N ALA A 208 22.91 -21.73 33.54
CA ALA A 208 21.84 -21.60 34.54
C ALA A 208 20.95 -22.85 34.62
N ARG A 209 20.65 -23.48 33.47
CA ARG A 209 19.94 -24.78 33.43
C ARG A 209 20.75 -25.89 34.07
N ALA A 210 22.06 -25.94 33.82
CA ALA A 210 22.95 -26.92 34.44
C ALA A 210 23.05 -26.73 35.96
N GLU A 211 23.15 -25.48 36.44
CA GLU A 211 23.11 -25.16 37.87
C GLU A 211 21.79 -25.57 38.52
N THR A 212 20.66 -25.26 37.87
CA THR A 212 19.34 -25.67 38.34
C THR A 212 19.20 -27.19 38.39
N ALA A 213 19.66 -27.89 37.35
CA ALA A 213 19.68 -29.36 37.31
C ALA A 213 20.54 -29.95 38.43
N ALA A 214 21.71 -29.34 38.72
CA ALA A 214 22.57 -29.76 39.82
C ALA A 214 21.92 -29.53 41.20
N LEU A 215 21.17 -28.44 41.38
CA LEU A 215 20.38 -28.21 42.59
C LEU A 215 19.28 -29.27 42.79
N HIS A 216 18.75 -29.81 41.70
CA HIS A 216 17.73 -30.86 41.71
C HIS A 216 18.31 -32.28 41.88
N GLU A 217 19.63 -32.46 41.77
CA GLU A 217 20.29 -33.76 41.95
C GLU A 217 20.42 -34.12 43.45
N SER A 218 19.46 -34.91 43.95
CA SER A 218 19.50 -35.37 45.34
C SER A 218 20.37 -36.62 45.52
N LYS A 219 21.35 -36.54 46.42
CA LYS A 219 22.13 -37.70 46.92
C LYS A 219 21.38 -38.53 47.96
N ALA A 220 20.12 -38.21 48.23
CA ALA A 220 19.27 -38.87 49.22
C ALA A 220 18.03 -39.48 48.57
N ARG A 221 17.50 -40.55 49.17
CA ARG A 221 16.32 -41.28 48.70
C ARG A 221 15.28 -41.34 49.79
N PHE A 222 14.02 -41.13 49.41
CA PHE A 222 12.89 -41.38 50.30
C PHE A 222 12.55 -42.86 50.35
N GLU A 223 12.41 -43.38 51.57
CA GLU A 223 11.99 -44.74 51.87
C GLU A 223 10.64 -44.67 52.58
N LEU A 224 9.65 -45.39 52.06
CA LEU A 224 8.36 -45.57 52.72
C LEU A 224 8.38 -46.92 53.44
N PHE A 225 8.14 -46.94 54.75
CA PHE A 225 8.22 -48.14 55.58
C PHE A 225 7.09 -48.15 56.62
N GLU A 226 6.83 -49.31 57.22
CA GLU A 226 5.89 -49.44 58.32
C GLU A 226 6.64 -49.46 59.64
N ASP A 227 6.15 -48.73 60.64
CA ASP A 227 6.73 -48.76 61.98
C ASP A 227 6.34 -50.03 62.76
N ALA A 228 6.87 -50.19 63.97
CA ALA A 228 6.57 -51.34 64.83
C ALA A 228 5.08 -51.47 65.20
N GLY A 229 4.29 -50.41 65.01
CA GLY A 229 2.84 -50.39 65.19
C GLY A 229 2.04 -50.59 63.90
N GLY A 230 2.69 -50.91 62.78
CA GLY A 230 2.05 -51.10 61.48
C GLY A 230 1.61 -49.81 60.80
N LYS A 231 2.01 -48.64 61.30
CA LYS A 231 1.67 -47.36 60.69
C LYS A 231 2.69 -46.98 59.61
N PRO A 232 2.24 -46.57 58.41
CA PRO A 232 3.13 -46.12 57.35
C PRO A 232 3.84 -44.80 57.72
N ARG A 233 5.15 -44.76 57.49
CA ARG A 233 6.05 -43.61 57.69
C ARG A 233 6.96 -43.44 56.48
N TRP A 234 7.47 -42.23 56.31
CA TRP A 234 8.54 -41.96 55.34
C TRP A 234 9.81 -41.53 56.05
N ARG A 235 10.97 -41.86 55.49
CA ARG A 235 12.27 -41.31 55.90
C ARG A 235 13.11 -40.98 54.68
N LEU A 236 13.91 -39.92 54.77
CA LEU A 236 14.91 -39.54 53.78
C LEU A 236 16.26 -40.09 54.22
N ARG A 237 16.84 -40.99 53.43
CA ARG A 237 18.16 -41.58 53.69
C ARG A 237 19.17 -41.06 52.68
N HIS A 238 20.28 -40.50 53.15
CA HIS A 238 21.39 -40.12 52.30
C HIS A 238 22.12 -41.36 51.76
N ARG A 239 22.82 -41.24 50.64
CA ARG A 239 23.63 -42.34 50.06
C ARG A 239 24.68 -42.95 51.00
N ASN A 240 25.11 -42.23 52.05
CA ASN A 240 26.04 -42.75 53.06
C ASN A 240 25.33 -43.59 54.14
N GLY A 241 24.02 -43.78 54.05
CA GLY A 241 23.23 -44.56 55.00
C GLY A 241 22.61 -43.75 56.13
N ASN A 242 22.97 -42.47 56.32
CA ASN A 242 22.40 -41.66 57.40
C ASN A 242 20.97 -41.22 57.08
N VAL A 243 20.09 -41.27 58.10
CA VAL A 243 18.74 -40.70 58.00
C VAL A 243 18.84 -39.19 58.23
N ILE A 244 18.32 -38.40 57.28
CA ILE A 244 18.34 -36.94 57.31
C ILE A 244 17.00 -36.38 57.79
N ALA A 245 15.89 -37.01 57.41
CA ALA A 245 14.54 -36.58 57.79
C ALA A 245 13.62 -37.79 57.95
N THR A 246 12.59 -37.67 58.78
CA THR A 246 11.55 -38.68 58.98
C THR A 246 10.21 -38.00 59.19
N SER A 247 9.11 -38.68 58.88
CA SER A 247 7.81 -38.26 59.37
C SER A 247 7.78 -38.41 60.89
N GLY A 248 7.57 -37.31 61.61
CA GLY A 248 7.52 -37.30 63.07
C GLY A 248 6.45 -38.24 63.62
N GLN A 249 5.31 -38.35 62.92
CA GLN A 249 4.23 -39.29 63.25
C GLN A 249 4.01 -40.36 62.16
N GLY A 250 3.29 -41.43 62.55
CA GLY A 250 2.84 -42.50 61.67
C GLY A 250 1.50 -42.15 61.03
N TYR A 251 1.41 -42.23 59.71
CA TYR A 251 0.20 -41.91 58.96
C TYR A 251 -0.86 -43.01 59.11
N SER A 252 -2.12 -42.66 58.89
CA SER A 252 -3.24 -43.62 58.90
C SER A 252 -3.30 -44.52 57.66
N SER A 253 -2.63 -44.14 56.55
CA SER A 253 -2.58 -44.96 55.33
C SER A 253 -1.34 -44.65 54.49
N ARG A 254 -0.97 -45.61 53.62
CA ARG A 254 0.17 -45.49 52.71
C ARG A 254 0.02 -44.32 51.74
N GLY A 255 -1.19 -44.08 51.25
CA GLY A 255 -1.52 -42.95 50.37
C GLY A 255 -1.35 -41.60 51.06
N LYS A 256 -1.73 -41.48 52.34
CA LYS A 256 -1.49 -40.24 53.12
C LYS A 256 0.00 -40.00 53.36
N ALA A 257 0.78 -41.05 53.62
CA ALA A 257 2.23 -40.95 53.73
C ALA A 257 2.89 -40.50 52.41
N GLN A 258 2.37 -40.95 51.26
CA GLN A 258 2.83 -40.50 49.93
C GLN A 258 2.45 -39.04 49.65
N LYS A 259 1.23 -38.60 50.02
CA LYS A 259 0.81 -37.20 49.90
C LYS A 259 1.69 -36.28 50.77
N GLY A 260 1.94 -36.66 52.02
CA GLY A 260 2.84 -35.94 52.92
C GLY A 260 4.27 -35.86 52.36
N LEU A 261 4.78 -36.95 51.78
CA LEU A 261 6.06 -36.96 51.08
C LEU A 261 6.09 -36.02 49.86
N HIS A 262 5.02 -35.98 49.05
CA HIS A 262 4.91 -35.06 47.91
C HIS A 262 4.92 -33.60 48.38
N GLY A 263 4.25 -33.27 49.48
CA GLY A 263 4.30 -31.95 50.09
C GLY A 263 5.73 -31.54 50.48
N VAL A 264 6.47 -32.45 51.12
CA VAL A 264 7.89 -32.21 51.47
C VAL A 264 8.76 -32.01 50.23
N LYS A 265 8.60 -32.83 49.19
CA LYS A 265 9.37 -32.67 47.94
C LYS A 265 9.13 -31.33 47.25
N ARG A 266 7.88 -30.86 47.26
CA ARG A 266 7.46 -29.61 46.60
C ARG A 266 7.97 -28.38 47.36
N ASN A 267 7.83 -28.40 48.69
CA ASN A 267 8.05 -27.20 49.50
C ASN A 267 9.45 -27.11 50.12
N ALA A 268 10.24 -28.19 50.10
CA ALA A 268 11.58 -28.16 50.70
C ALA A 268 12.56 -27.25 49.94
N LEU A 269 12.47 -27.18 48.61
CA LEU A 269 13.32 -26.32 47.79
C LEU A 269 12.74 -24.90 47.82
N GLY A 270 13.23 -24.05 48.72
CA GLY A 270 12.73 -22.67 48.94
C GLY A 270 12.12 -22.41 50.32
N ALA A 271 11.97 -23.44 51.17
CA ALA A 271 11.56 -23.23 52.56
C ALA A 271 12.62 -22.43 53.34
N GLY A 272 12.20 -21.33 53.97
CA GLY A 272 13.06 -20.52 54.83
C GLY A 272 13.44 -21.23 56.13
N LEU A 273 14.66 -20.99 56.61
CA LEU A 273 15.11 -21.50 57.92
C LEU A 273 14.62 -20.57 59.03
N LEU A 274 13.65 -21.05 59.82
CA LEU A 274 13.23 -20.36 61.04
C LEU A 274 14.01 -20.92 62.25
N ARG A 275 14.95 -20.13 62.80
CA ARG A 275 15.70 -20.52 64.01
C ARG A 275 14.90 -20.12 65.25
N ILE A 276 14.28 -21.11 65.89
CA ILE A 276 13.64 -20.93 67.19
C ILE A 276 14.68 -21.29 68.27
N GLU A 277 15.13 -20.30 69.03
CA GLU A 277 15.98 -20.52 70.21
C GLU A 277 15.11 -20.68 71.45
N THR A 278 14.51 -21.86 71.62
CA THR A 278 13.84 -22.23 72.87
C THR A 278 14.84 -22.91 73.80
N ALA A 279 14.89 -22.53 75.08
CA ALA A 279 15.71 -23.21 76.08
C ALA A 279 15.27 -24.67 76.23
N VAL A 280 16.23 -25.59 76.38
CA VAL A 280 16.04 -27.06 76.23
C VAL A 280 14.94 -27.64 77.14
N GLU A 281 14.63 -27.00 78.27
CA GLU A 281 13.58 -27.47 79.20
C GLU A 281 12.14 -27.10 78.78
N GLU A 282 11.95 -26.13 77.87
CA GLU A 282 10.62 -25.74 77.37
C GLU A 282 10.27 -26.40 76.02
N ALA A 283 11.26 -26.94 75.30
CA ALA A 283 11.03 -27.60 74.01
C ALA A 283 10.33 -28.97 74.14
N GLU A 284 10.49 -29.69 75.27
CA GLU A 284 9.77 -30.95 75.53
C GLU A 284 8.27 -30.73 75.76
N ALA A 285 7.85 -29.54 76.20
CA ALA A 285 6.44 -29.23 76.46
C ALA A 285 5.67 -28.76 75.21
N ILE A 286 6.36 -28.34 74.14
CA ILE A 286 5.76 -27.85 72.88
C ILE A 286 5.62 -28.98 71.83
N ALA A 287 6.26 -30.14 72.05
CA ALA A 287 6.21 -31.26 71.12
C ALA A 287 4.82 -31.91 70.96
N ASP A 288 3.86 -31.59 71.85
CA ASP A 288 2.48 -32.09 71.84
C ASP A 288 1.43 -31.02 71.44
N ASP A 289 1.85 -29.78 71.13
CA ASP A 289 0.94 -28.71 70.68
C ASP A 289 0.96 -28.61 69.15
N ASP A 290 0.16 -29.45 68.51
CA ASP A 290 -0.25 -29.27 67.12
C ASP A 290 -1.10 -27.98 67.06
N GLY A 291 -0.44 -26.85 66.80
CA GLY A 291 -1.12 -25.61 66.44
C GLY A 291 -2.17 -25.87 65.36
N PRO A 292 -3.23 -25.05 65.30
CA PRO A 292 -4.40 -25.35 64.46
C PRO A 292 -3.96 -25.65 63.02
N GLU A 293 -4.41 -26.80 62.51
CA GLU A 293 -4.27 -27.13 61.08
C GLU A 293 -4.74 -25.90 60.28
N PRO A 294 -3.90 -25.33 59.40
CA PRO A 294 -4.38 -24.27 58.52
C PRO A 294 -5.56 -24.86 57.76
N ALA A 295 -6.73 -24.24 57.92
CA ALA A 295 -7.91 -24.58 57.13
C ALA A 295 -7.47 -24.58 55.67
N ASP A 296 -7.62 -25.74 55.02
CA ASP A 296 -7.27 -25.98 53.63
C ASP A 296 -7.69 -24.76 52.80
N ALA A 297 -6.69 -23.93 52.43
CA ALA A 297 -6.89 -22.99 51.35
C ALA A 297 -7.03 -23.87 50.12
N ASP A 298 -8.23 -23.87 49.52
CA ASP A 298 -8.50 -24.55 48.25
C ASP A 298 -7.28 -24.33 47.33
N GLU A 299 -6.66 -25.46 46.95
CA GLU A 299 -5.44 -25.48 46.14
C GLU A 299 -5.66 -24.61 44.90
N PRO A 300 -4.85 -23.56 44.64
CA PRO A 300 -4.82 -23.00 43.30
C PRO A 300 -4.28 -24.09 42.38
N ASP A 301 -5.11 -24.50 41.42
CA ASP A 301 -4.80 -25.49 40.40
C ASP A 301 -3.76 -24.90 39.44
N VAL A 302 -2.50 -24.93 39.85
CA VAL A 302 -1.37 -24.50 39.02
C VAL A 302 -0.77 -25.74 38.38
N ALA A 303 -1.37 -26.14 37.26
CA ALA A 303 -0.75 -27.02 36.30
C ALA A 303 0.53 -26.35 35.78
N VAL A 304 1.68 -26.96 36.04
CA VAL A 304 2.94 -26.64 35.34
C VAL A 304 2.90 -27.44 34.03
N PRO A 305 2.79 -26.80 32.84
CA PRO A 305 2.79 -27.56 31.59
C PRO A 305 4.22 -28.03 31.30
N SER A 306 4.39 -29.34 31.13
CA SER A 306 5.53 -29.91 30.41
C SER A 306 5.33 -29.68 28.91
N GLU A 307 6.40 -29.36 28.18
CA GLU A 307 6.39 -28.98 26.75
C GLU A 307 5.97 -30.09 25.75
N ASP A 308 5.41 -31.22 26.21
CA ASP A 308 5.07 -32.39 25.36
C ASP A 308 3.66 -32.99 25.59
N GLU A 309 2.74 -32.30 26.27
CA GLU A 309 1.33 -32.77 26.41
C GLU A 309 0.41 -32.05 25.41
N GLU A 310 -0.11 -32.78 24.42
CA GLU A 310 -1.28 -32.37 23.63
C GLU A 310 -2.44 -32.15 24.60
N ILE A 311 -2.77 -30.88 24.88
CA ILE A 311 -3.89 -30.52 25.76
C ILE A 311 -5.17 -31.09 25.13
N PRO A 312 -5.85 -32.09 25.74
CA PRO A 312 -7.09 -32.61 25.20
C PRO A 312 -8.14 -31.50 25.25
N SER A 313 -8.78 -31.23 24.11
CA SER A 313 -9.83 -30.22 24.06
C SER A 313 -11.08 -30.71 24.79
N GLU A 314 -11.64 -29.85 25.64
CA GLU A 314 -12.90 -30.07 26.35
C GLU A 314 -14.10 -29.52 25.54
N ALA A 315 -13.92 -29.32 24.23
CA ALA A 315 -14.96 -28.83 23.34
C ALA A 315 -15.00 -29.60 22.02
N THR A 316 -16.19 -29.67 21.43
CA THR A 316 -16.46 -30.33 20.15
C THR A 316 -17.08 -29.33 19.17
N PHE A 317 -16.61 -29.33 17.93
CA PHE A 317 -17.28 -28.61 16.85
C PHE A 317 -18.49 -29.41 16.36
N GLU A 318 -19.68 -28.85 16.52
CA GLU A 318 -20.94 -29.37 15.96
C GLU A 318 -21.23 -28.67 14.64
N LEU A 319 -21.38 -29.45 13.56
CA LEU A 319 -21.78 -28.99 12.24
C LEU A 319 -23.24 -29.37 12.00
N PHE A 320 -24.11 -28.40 11.71
CA PHE A 320 -25.55 -28.63 11.49
C PHE A 320 -26.08 -27.78 10.32
N GLU A 321 -27.22 -28.18 9.77
CA GLU A 321 -27.98 -27.44 8.76
C GLU A 321 -29.13 -26.70 9.47
N ASP A 322 -29.28 -25.40 9.22
CA ASP A 322 -30.33 -24.59 9.82
C ASP A 322 -31.65 -24.66 9.04
N ASP A 323 -32.71 -24.03 9.57
CA ASP A 323 -34.03 -24.00 8.94
C ASP A 323 -34.07 -23.28 7.58
N ALA A 324 -32.97 -22.66 7.15
CA ALA A 324 -32.82 -21.96 5.88
C ALA A 324 -32.00 -22.76 4.84
N ASP A 325 -31.74 -24.04 5.10
CA ASP A 325 -30.85 -24.91 4.31
C ASP A 325 -29.39 -24.39 4.24
N GLU A 326 -28.97 -23.61 5.25
CA GLU A 326 -27.60 -23.10 5.39
C GLU A 326 -26.83 -23.90 6.45
N TRP A 327 -25.58 -24.25 6.14
CA TRP A 327 -24.69 -24.98 7.04
C TRP A 327 -24.05 -24.03 8.06
N ARG A 328 -24.14 -24.36 9.34
CA ARG A 328 -23.51 -23.61 10.44
C ARG A 328 -22.61 -24.52 11.27
N TRP A 329 -21.75 -23.90 12.07
CA TRP A 329 -20.92 -24.61 13.03
C TRP A 329 -20.96 -23.91 14.39
N SER A 330 -21.03 -24.69 15.46
CA SER A 330 -20.92 -24.21 16.85
C SER A 330 -19.86 -25.01 17.60
N LEU A 331 -18.96 -24.31 18.29
CA LEU A 331 -18.02 -24.92 19.22
C LEU A 331 -18.70 -25.02 20.59
N ARG A 332 -19.03 -26.25 21.01
CA ARG A 332 -19.70 -26.53 22.28
C ARG A 332 -18.72 -27.16 23.25
N HIS A 333 -18.62 -26.60 24.44
CA HIS A 333 -17.87 -27.18 25.54
C HIS A 333 -18.63 -28.40 26.12
N ASP A 334 -17.93 -29.35 26.71
CA ASP A 334 -18.52 -30.55 27.33
C ASP A 334 -19.53 -30.26 28.45
N ASN A 335 -19.55 -29.03 28.97
CA ASN A 335 -20.53 -28.57 29.96
C ASN A 335 -21.88 -28.14 29.32
N GLY A 336 -21.99 -28.18 27.98
CA GLY A 336 -23.18 -27.84 27.21
C GLY A 336 -23.19 -26.40 26.66
N ASN A 337 -22.29 -25.53 27.12
CA ASN A 337 -22.25 -24.13 26.71
C ASN A 337 -21.66 -23.97 25.30
N VAL A 338 -22.29 -23.13 24.49
CA VAL A 338 -21.74 -22.71 23.20
C VAL A 338 -20.72 -21.63 23.46
N ILE A 339 -19.46 -21.91 23.15
CA ILE A 339 -18.36 -20.97 23.38
C ILE A 339 -17.96 -20.23 22.12
N GLY A 340 -18.48 -20.59 20.93
CA GLY A 340 -18.36 -19.81 19.70
C GLY A 340 -19.17 -20.38 18.53
N ASP A 341 -19.62 -19.52 17.61
CA ASP A 341 -20.43 -19.87 16.42
C ASP A 341 -19.82 -19.27 15.14
N SER A 342 -20.20 -19.86 14.01
CA SER A 342 -19.95 -19.43 12.64
C SER A 342 -20.39 -18.01 12.26
N GLY A 343 -21.33 -17.41 13.01
CA GLY A 343 -21.88 -16.05 12.79
C GLY A 343 -22.67 -15.83 11.48
N GLU A 344 -22.37 -16.61 10.44
CA GLU A 344 -23.03 -16.60 9.14
C GLU A 344 -23.31 -18.04 8.65
N GLY A 345 -24.41 -18.21 7.91
CA GLY A 345 -24.77 -19.47 7.27
C GLY A 345 -23.95 -19.74 6.00
N TYR A 346 -23.49 -20.97 5.82
CA TYR A 346 -22.72 -21.40 4.65
C TYR A 346 -23.57 -22.20 3.68
N ALA A 347 -23.55 -21.85 2.39
CA ALA A 347 -24.31 -22.56 1.35
C ALA A 347 -23.95 -24.06 1.14
N SER A 348 -22.96 -24.61 1.86
CA SER A 348 -22.66 -26.05 1.83
C SER A 348 -21.82 -26.51 3.01
N LYS A 349 -21.95 -27.79 3.37
CA LYS A 349 -21.11 -28.48 4.37
C LYS A 349 -19.60 -28.28 4.15
N SER A 350 -19.16 -28.32 2.90
CA SER A 350 -17.75 -28.14 2.53
C SER A 350 -17.25 -26.71 2.73
N ASN A 351 -18.14 -25.71 2.69
CA ASN A 351 -17.80 -24.32 2.99
C ASN A 351 -17.64 -24.13 4.50
N ALA A 352 -18.59 -24.67 5.29
CA ALA A 352 -18.53 -24.63 6.75
C ALA A 352 -17.27 -25.32 7.29
N LYS A 353 -16.88 -26.48 6.74
CA LYS A 353 -15.62 -27.15 7.10
C LYS A 353 -14.38 -26.31 6.80
N ARG A 354 -14.33 -25.62 5.67
CA ARG A 354 -13.20 -24.73 5.32
C ARG A 354 -13.14 -23.51 6.24
N ALA A 355 -14.28 -22.99 6.66
CA ALA A 355 -14.34 -21.91 7.65
C ALA A 355 -13.80 -22.39 9.00
N LEU A 356 -14.23 -23.57 9.45
CA LEU A 356 -13.74 -24.21 10.68
C LEU A 356 -12.23 -24.44 10.64
N SER A 357 -11.66 -24.92 9.53
CA SER A 357 -10.21 -25.07 9.39
C SER A 357 -9.47 -23.73 9.55
N ARG A 358 -10.04 -22.61 9.05
CA ARG A 358 -9.47 -21.27 9.25
C ARG A 358 -9.54 -20.85 10.71
N VAL A 359 -10.63 -21.14 11.43
CA VAL A 359 -10.73 -20.87 12.86
C VAL A 359 -9.59 -21.56 13.59
N ARG A 360 -9.38 -22.87 13.38
CA ARG A 360 -8.29 -23.62 14.01
C ARG A 360 -6.91 -23.04 13.74
N GLU A 361 -6.66 -22.63 12.51
CA GLU A 361 -5.37 -22.07 12.08
C GLU A 361 -5.10 -20.67 12.68
N HIS A 362 -6.14 -19.84 12.84
CA HIS A 362 -5.98 -18.43 13.20
C HIS A 362 -6.21 -18.17 14.71
N VAL A 363 -6.94 -19.03 15.41
CA VAL A 363 -7.35 -18.80 16.81
C VAL A 363 -6.16 -18.82 17.78
N ALA A 364 -5.16 -19.66 17.52
CA ALA A 364 -3.98 -19.81 18.38
C ALA A 364 -3.00 -18.63 18.27
N ALA A 365 -3.02 -17.91 17.15
CA ALA A 365 -2.16 -16.76 16.87
C ALA A 365 -2.89 -15.41 17.00
N ALA A 366 -4.19 -15.41 17.30
CA ALA A 366 -4.99 -14.19 17.37
C ALA A 366 -4.73 -13.42 18.68
N ASP A 367 -4.25 -12.18 18.58
CA ASP A 367 -4.05 -11.28 19.72
C ASP A 367 -5.38 -10.76 20.29
N TYR A 368 -5.38 -10.37 21.58
CA TYR A 368 -6.51 -9.68 22.21
C TYR A 368 -6.50 -8.21 21.79
N LEU A 369 -7.58 -7.73 21.16
CA LEU A 369 -7.72 -6.31 20.83
C LEU A 369 -8.21 -5.57 22.08
N ARG A 370 -7.31 -4.93 22.83
CA ARG A 370 -7.65 -4.07 23.97
C ARG A 370 -7.48 -2.61 23.58
N VAL A 371 -8.51 -1.81 23.82
CA VAL A 371 -8.44 -0.36 23.87
C VAL A 371 -8.74 0.01 25.32
N ASP A 372 -7.73 0.38 26.11
CA ASP A 372 -7.89 0.69 27.53
C ASP A 372 -6.75 1.63 28.01
N PRO A 373 -6.97 2.95 28.12
CA PRO A 373 -8.09 3.73 27.58
C PRO A 373 -7.92 4.12 26.11
N ALA A 374 -6.72 3.95 25.53
CA ALA A 374 -6.47 4.22 24.12
C ALA A 374 -5.52 3.17 23.50
N ALA A 375 -5.64 2.95 22.20
CA ALA A 375 -4.78 2.04 21.45
C ALA A 375 -4.46 2.61 20.07
N PHE A 376 -3.28 2.28 19.58
CA PHE A 376 -2.85 2.66 18.24
C PHE A 376 -3.32 1.64 17.22
N GLU A 377 -4.09 2.06 16.22
CA GLU A 377 -4.42 1.27 15.04
C GLU A 377 -3.47 1.60 13.91
N VAL A 378 -2.75 0.59 13.38
CA VAL A 378 -1.94 0.72 12.15
C VAL A 378 -2.71 0.12 10.98
N TYR A 379 -3.04 0.95 9.99
CA TYR A 379 -3.89 0.56 8.86
C TYR A 379 -3.34 1.04 7.50
N SER A 380 -3.76 0.39 6.42
CA SER A 380 -3.51 0.88 5.05
C SER A 380 -4.69 1.71 4.56
N ASP A 381 -4.43 2.89 4.02
CA ASP A 381 -5.45 3.74 3.44
C ASP A 381 -5.88 3.27 2.02
N LYS A 382 -6.89 3.95 1.45
CA LYS A 382 -7.37 3.65 0.08
C LYS A 382 -6.32 3.90 -1.01
N ALA A 383 -5.27 4.65 -0.71
CA ALA A 383 -4.15 4.94 -1.62
C ALA A 383 -2.98 3.95 -1.45
N GLY A 384 -3.11 2.92 -0.60
CA GLY A 384 -2.08 1.93 -0.32
C GLY A 384 -0.94 2.43 0.58
N LYS A 385 -1.10 3.61 1.20
CA LYS A 385 -0.15 4.14 2.18
C LYS A 385 -0.50 3.66 3.59
N TRP A 386 0.52 3.43 4.40
CA TRP A 386 0.35 3.01 5.78
C TRP A 386 0.19 4.23 6.68
N ARG A 387 -0.78 4.19 7.59
CA ARG A 387 -1.03 5.23 8.59
C ARG A 387 -1.23 4.58 9.95
N TRP A 388 -1.07 5.37 10.99
CA TRP A 388 -1.45 4.99 12.34
C TRP A 388 -2.43 6.03 12.88
N ARG A 389 -3.38 5.61 13.72
CA ARG A 389 -4.23 6.50 14.51
C ARG A 389 -4.31 6.04 15.95
N LEU A 390 -4.37 6.96 16.90
CA LEU A 390 -4.61 6.67 18.31
C LEU A 390 -6.11 6.79 18.57
N ILE A 391 -6.75 5.68 18.95
CA ILE A 391 -8.18 5.58 19.18
C ILE A 391 -8.41 5.43 20.68
N HIS A 392 -9.26 6.27 21.25
CA HIS A 392 -9.75 6.13 22.62
C HIS A 392 -10.87 5.09 22.69
N GLU A 393 -11.12 4.49 23.85
CA GLU A 393 -12.17 3.47 24.09
C GLU A 393 -13.58 3.91 23.68
N ASN A 394 -13.83 5.22 23.66
CA ASN A 394 -15.09 5.82 23.21
C ASN A 394 -15.19 6.00 21.68
N GLY A 395 -14.18 5.57 20.92
CA GLY A 395 -14.11 5.65 19.47
C GLY A 395 -13.55 6.95 18.91
N ASN A 396 -13.19 7.93 19.75
CA ASN A 396 -12.62 9.19 19.31
C ASN A 396 -11.16 9.00 18.86
N ILE A 397 -10.79 9.66 17.77
CA ILE A 397 -9.41 9.71 17.29
C ILE A 397 -8.70 10.83 18.05
N LEU A 398 -7.72 10.47 18.87
CA LEU A 398 -6.93 11.42 19.64
C LEU A 398 -5.75 11.97 18.83
N ALA A 399 -5.25 11.19 17.88
CA ALA A 399 -4.14 11.57 17.00
C ALA A 399 -4.09 10.69 15.74
N ASP A 400 -3.54 11.23 14.65
CA ASP A 400 -3.15 10.47 13.44
C ASP A 400 -1.67 10.75 13.11
N SER A 401 -1.08 9.88 12.31
CA SER A 401 0.22 10.06 11.66
C SER A 401 0.40 11.35 10.85
N GLY A 402 -0.69 11.98 10.40
CA GLY A 402 -0.70 13.19 9.56
C GLY A 402 -0.17 13.00 8.13
N GLN A 403 0.70 12.01 7.91
CA GLN A 403 1.27 11.63 6.62
C GLN A 403 1.16 10.13 6.39
N GLY A 404 0.98 9.75 5.12
CA GLY A 404 0.98 8.32 4.74
C GLY A 404 2.42 7.81 4.53
N TYR A 405 2.79 6.77 5.27
CA TYR A 405 4.07 6.07 5.15
C TYR A 405 4.08 5.08 3.98
N SER A 406 5.25 4.84 3.39
CA SER A 406 5.40 3.89 2.29
C SER A 406 5.39 2.42 2.73
N SER A 407 5.56 2.13 4.03
CA SER A 407 5.55 0.77 4.56
C SER A 407 5.02 0.72 6.00
N ARG A 408 4.51 -0.45 6.40
CA ARG A 408 4.06 -0.74 7.78
C ARG A 408 5.17 -0.49 8.80
N SER A 409 6.40 -0.90 8.48
CA SER A 409 7.57 -0.69 9.37
C SER A 409 7.86 0.79 9.60
N LYS A 410 7.73 1.62 8.55
CA LYS A 410 7.89 3.08 8.69
C LYS A 410 6.77 3.71 9.51
N ALA A 411 5.52 3.24 9.35
CA ALA A 411 4.42 3.68 10.20
C ALA A 411 4.62 3.30 11.68
N ARG A 412 5.17 2.10 11.95
CA ARG A 412 5.53 1.67 13.31
C ARG A 412 6.64 2.52 13.91
N GLN A 413 7.68 2.83 13.14
CA GLN A 413 8.77 3.72 13.59
C GLN A 413 8.25 5.12 13.91
N GLY A 414 7.30 5.65 13.11
CA GLY A 414 6.62 6.91 13.38
C GLY A 414 5.85 6.88 14.69
N LEU A 415 5.03 5.85 14.90
CA LEU A 415 4.29 5.63 16.14
C LEU A 415 5.20 5.48 17.36
N GLU A 416 6.29 4.73 17.26
CA GLU A 416 7.25 4.55 18.37
C GLU A 416 7.94 5.88 18.72
N SER A 417 8.20 6.70 17.70
CA SER A 417 8.69 8.07 17.89
C SER A 417 7.68 8.93 18.64
N VAL A 418 6.38 8.79 18.40
CA VAL A 418 5.35 9.48 19.18
C VAL A 418 5.36 9.00 20.64
N ARG A 419 5.33 7.68 20.89
CA ARG A 419 5.36 7.12 22.26
C ARG A 419 6.54 7.62 23.08
N SER A 420 7.72 7.63 22.45
CA SER A 420 8.98 7.98 23.11
C SER A 420 9.13 9.48 23.39
N ASN A 421 8.47 10.35 22.62
CA ASN A 421 8.72 11.79 22.68
C ASN A 421 7.55 12.62 23.19
N VAL A 422 6.30 12.16 23.05
CA VAL A 422 5.11 12.97 23.34
C VAL A 422 5.03 13.42 24.80
N ARG A 423 5.46 12.58 25.75
CA ARG A 423 5.43 12.86 27.19
C ARG A 423 6.26 14.08 27.58
N ASP A 424 7.44 14.23 26.98
CA ASP A 424 8.41 15.27 27.31
C ASP A 424 8.49 16.38 26.24
N ALA A 425 7.63 16.34 25.22
CA ALA A 425 7.64 17.31 24.14
C ALA A 425 7.20 18.69 24.63
N VAL A 426 7.98 19.73 24.31
CA VAL A 426 7.66 21.11 24.68
C VAL A 426 6.44 21.58 23.89
N LEU A 427 5.49 22.26 24.56
CA LEU A 427 4.35 22.88 23.90
C LEU A 427 4.76 24.28 23.43
N GLU A 428 4.67 24.52 22.12
CA GLU A 428 4.92 25.82 21.48
C GLU A 428 3.61 26.30 20.84
N ASP A 429 3.13 27.47 21.29
CA ASP A 429 1.94 28.12 20.75
C ASP A 429 2.36 29.14 19.68
N LEU A 430 2.02 28.86 18.42
CA LEU A 430 2.47 29.65 17.27
C LEU A 430 1.63 30.93 17.07
N ASP A 431 0.47 31.04 17.71
CA ASP A 431 -0.43 32.21 17.57
C ASP A 431 -0.44 33.10 18.82
N ALA A 432 0.28 32.72 19.87
CA ALA A 432 0.53 33.62 20.98
C ALA A 432 1.35 34.83 20.50
N GLU A 433 0.82 36.03 20.68
CA GLU A 433 1.60 37.28 20.58
C GLU A 433 2.87 37.11 21.40
N ALA A 434 4.03 37.42 20.80
CA ALA A 434 5.35 37.25 21.40
C ALA A 434 5.46 38.02 22.73
N GLY A 435 5.01 37.39 23.81
CA GLY A 435 5.24 37.82 25.18
C GLY A 435 6.67 37.46 25.54
N ASP A 436 7.31 38.34 26.31
CA ASP A 436 8.69 38.23 26.80
C ASP A 436 8.89 37.04 27.77
N ASP A 437 8.52 35.82 27.39
CA ASP A 437 9.00 34.61 28.03
C ASP A 437 10.12 34.08 27.14
N GLU A 438 11.35 34.48 27.49
CA GLU A 438 12.57 33.87 26.99
C GLU A 438 12.40 32.36 27.05
N GLY A 439 12.29 31.74 25.87
CA GLY A 439 12.05 30.32 25.71
C GLY A 439 12.89 29.55 26.70
N ALA A 440 12.20 28.81 27.57
CA ALA A 440 12.82 27.81 28.41
C ALA A 440 13.49 26.78 27.49
N GLY A 441 14.73 27.08 27.10
CA GLY A 441 15.69 26.13 26.58
C GLY A 441 15.99 25.15 27.70
N GLY A 442 15.06 24.23 27.93
CA GLY A 442 15.25 23.09 28.78
C GLY A 442 16.30 22.19 28.13
N ASP A 443 17.51 22.26 28.66
CA ASP A 443 18.50 21.19 28.55
C ASP A 443 17.90 19.92 29.17
N GLY A 444 17.21 19.10 28.36
CA GLY A 444 16.42 17.99 28.90
C GLY A 444 15.74 17.10 27.85
N GLY A 445 16.53 16.31 27.12
CA GLY A 445 16.13 14.98 26.63
C GLY A 445 15.12 14.82 25.49
N SER A 446 14.17 15.73 25.28
CA SER A 446 13.08 15.51 24.30
C SER A 446 13.50 15.84 22.87
N LYS A 447 13.21 14.94 21.92
CA LYS A 447 13.56 15.10 20.49
C LYS A 447 12.40 15.66 19.66
N ALA A 448 11.32 16.13 20.28
CA ALA A 448 10.13 16.62 19.58
C ALA A 448 9.46 17.80 20.30
N THR A 449 8.75 18.62 19.53
CA THR A 449 7.98 19.79 19.95
C THR A 449 6.53 19.63 19.50
N ILE A 450 5.57 19.94 20.38
CA ILE A 450 4.15 20.03 20.05
C ILE A 450 3.87 21.47 19.66
N GLU A 451 3.52 21.70 18.39
CA GLU A 451 3.13 23.01 17.88
C GLU A 451 1.61 23.12 17.87
N LEU A 452 1.07 24.10 18.58
CA LEU A 452 -0.35 24.49 18.57
C LEU A 452 -0.52 25.70 17.63
N TYR A 453 -1.46 25.61 16.69
CA TYR A 453 -1.73 26.68 15.72
C TYR A 453 -3.19 26.70 15.24
N GLU A 454 -3.66 27.85 14.81
CA GLU A 454 -4.94 28.10 14.15
C GLU A 454 -4.77 27.90 12.64
N ASP A 455 -5.63 27.09 12.04
CA ASP A 455 -5.61 26.85 10.61
C ASP A 455 -6.34 27.95 9.83
N ASN A 456 -6.28 27.88 8.49
CA ASN A 456 -6.95 28.87 7.63
C ASN A 456 -8.50 28.87 7.75
N ALA A 457 -9.10 27.88 8.42
CA ALA A 457 -10.52 27.79 8.68
C ALA A 457 -10.91 28.36 10.05
N GLY A 458 -9.95 28.82 10.85
CA GLY A 458 -10.15 29.29 12.22
C GLY A 458 -10.31 28.16 13.24
N GLU A 459 -9.88 26.95 12.89
CA GLU A 459 -9.87 25.80 13.80
C GLU A 459 -8.47 25.64 14.40
N PHE A 460 -8.41 25.38 15.70
CA PHE A 460 -7.16 25.11 16.40
C PHE A 460 -6.71 23.67 16.14
N ARG A 461 -5.44 23.48 15.80
CA ARG A 461 -4.82 22.19 15.53
C ARG A 461 -3.49 22.10 16.23
N TRP A 462 -3.10 20.87 16.55
CA TRP A 462 -1.76 20.61 17.05
C TRP A 462 -1.05 19.59 16.16
N ARG A 463 0.28 19.69 16.10
CA ARG A 463 1.16 18.72 15.45
C ARG A 463 2.41 18.48 16.28
N LEU A 464 2.85 17.22 16.34
CA LEU A 464 4.09 16.82 16.98
C LEU A 464 5.21 16.78 15.93
N ARG A 465 6.15 17.71 16.01
CA ARG A 465 7.30 17.82 15.13
C ARG A 465 8.54 17.25 15.80
N HIS A 466 9.18 16.27 15.17
CA HIS A 466 10.47 15.78 15.61
C HIS A 466 11.59 16.74 15.19
N ARG A 467 12.73 16.74 15.91
CA ARG A 467 13.87 17.66 15.69
C ARG A 467 14.48 17.63 14.29
N ASN A 468 14.20 16.58 13.51
CA ASN A 468 14.62 16.47 12.10
C ASN A 468 13.67 17.18 11.13
N GLY A 469 12.63 17.85 11.64
CA GLY A 469 11.64 18.57 10.84
C GLY A 469 10.42 17.73 10.43
N ASN A 470 10.41 16.43 10.70
CA ASN A 470 9.29 15.56 10.32
C ASN A 470 8.12 15.70 11.30
N ILE A 471 6.91 15.77 10.76
CA ILE A 471 5.69 15.60 11.54
C ILE A 471 5.52 14.12 11.81
N ILE A 472 5.56 13.75 13.09
CA ILE A 472 5.44 12.36 13.52
C ILE A 472 4.04 12.04 14.03
N GLY A 473 3.20 13.04 14.31
CA GLY A 473 1.77 12.91 14.59
C GLY A 473 1.04 14.26 14.56
N ASP A 474 -0.26 14.27 14.35
CA ASP A 474 -1.12 15.44 14.41
C ASP A 474 -2.50 15.15 15.02
N SER A 475 -3.24 16.22 15.29
CA SER A 475 -4.59 16.21 15.85
C SER A 475 -5.63 15.42 15.07
N GLY A 476 -5.42 15.12 13.78
CA GLY A 476 -6.40 14.47 12.89
C GLY A 476 -7.64 15.31 12.54
N GLU A 477 -8.10 16.14 13.47
CA GLU A 477 -9.26 17.02 13.37
C GLU A 477 -8.98 18.44 13.90
N GLY A 478 -9.80 19.41 13.47
CA GLY A 478 -9.74 20.79 13.95
C GLY A 478 -10.62 21.00 15.18
N TYR A 479 -10.09 21.72 16.18
CA TYR A 479 -10.80 22.08 17.40
C TYR A 479 -11.41 23.48 17.28
N ALA A 480 -12.65 23.64 17.73
CA ALA A 480 -13.34 24.93 17.70
C ALA A 480 -12.78 25.97 18.69
N SER A 481 -11.88 25.57 19.59
CA SER A 481 -11.24 26.47 20.56
C SER A 481 -9.84 25.97 20.94
N LYS A 482 -8.98 26.91 21.29
CA LYS A 482 -7.62 26.66 21.77
C LYS A 482 -7.60 25.70 22.97
N GLY A 483 -8.48 25.93 23.95
CA GLY A 483 -8.61 25.06 25.12
C GLY A 483 -8.97 23.61 24.75
N GLY A 484 -9.80 23.41 23.72
CA GLY A 484 -10.11 22.07 23.22
C GLY A 484 -8.90 21.35 22.61
N ALA A 485 -8.02 22.09 21.94
CA ALA A 485 -6.77 21.55 21.41
C ALA A 485 -5.74 21.28 22.53
N GLU A 486 -5.67 22.12 23.56
CA GLU A 486 -4.83 21.90 24.75
C GLU A 486 -5.26 20.65 25.52
N GLU A 487 -6.56 20.44 25.75
CA GLU A 487 -7.07 19.21 26.37
C GLU A 487 -6.75 17.97 25.53
N ALA A 488 -6.77 18.07 24.19
CA ALA A 488 -6.36 16.97 23.33
C ALA A 488 -4.87 16.66 23.45
N ILE A 489 -4.04 17.68 23.61
CA ILE A 489 -2.59 17.55 23.87
C ILE A 489 -2.34 16.85 25.22
N GLU A 490 -3.12 17.17 26.25
CA GLU A 490 -3.03 16.48 27.54
C GLU A 490 -3.40 14.99 27.41
N ARG A 491 -4.50 14.67 26.72
CA ARG A 491 -4.92 13.28 26.49
C ARG A 491 -3.88 12.46 25.74
N ILE A 492 -3.25 13.01 24.70
CA ILE A 492 -2.21 12.27 23.98
C ILE A 492 -0.94 12.10 24.84
N ARG A 493 -0.57 13.09 25.65
CA ARG A 493 0.56 12.96 26.59
C ARG A 493 0.33 11.86 27.63
N GLU A 494 -0.91 11.69 28.06
CA GLU A 494 -1.30 10.68 29.03
C GLU A 494 -1.39 9.29 28.41
N TYR A 495 -2.09 9.14 27.28
CA TYR A 495 -2.46 7.81 26.77
C TYR A 495 -1.47 7.24 25.75
N ALA A 496 -0.79 8.07 24.96
CA ALA A 496 0.07 7.56 23.91
C ALA A 496 1.28 6.74 24.41
N PRO A 497 1.97 7.09 25.51
CA PRO A 497 3.12 6.31 25.99
C PRO A 497 2.77 4.85 26.35
N ASP A 498 1.57 4.64 26.91
CA ASP A 498 1.13 3.35 27.46
C ASP A 498 0.11 2.61 26.57
N ALA A 499 -0.34 3.23 25.47
CA ALA A 499 -1.30 2.62 24.55
C ALA A 499 -0.78 1.29 23.98
N ASP A 500 -1.66 0.35 23.69
CA ASP A 500 -1.31 -0.89 22.97
C ASP A 500 -1.25 -0.64 21.46
N VAL A 501 -0.41 -1.38 20.71
CA VAL A 501 -0.48 -1.37 19.23
C VAL A 501 -1.45 -2.44 18.81
N LEU A 502 -2.59 -2.04 18.26
CA LEU A 502 -3.52 -2.92 17.58
C LEU A 502 -2.89 -3.35 16.26
N GLU A 503 -2.19 -4.47 16.32
CA GLU A 503 -1.67 -5.14 15.13
C GLU A 503 -2.75 -6.06 14.56
N VAL A 504 -3.31 -5.69 13.40
CA VAL A 504 -4.07 -6.65 12.61
C VAL A 504 -3.07 -7.65 12.01
N GLY A 505 -2.83 -8.75 12.74
CA GLY A 505 -2.03 -9.90 12.33
C GLY A 505 -2.91 -11.15 12.18
N SER A 506 -3.24 -11.50 10.94
CA SER A 506 -4.04 -12.67 10.50
C SER A 506 -5.53 -12.68 10.91
N ALA A 507 -5.88 -12.65 12.20
CA ALA A 507 -7.22 -12.43 12.73
C ALA A 507 -7.16 -11.90 14.17
N ALA A 508 -8.13 -11.08 14.60
CA ALA A 508 -8.15 -10.50 15.94
C ALA A 508 -9.51 -10.70 16.62
N PHE A 509 -9.50 -10.94 17.93
CA PHE A 509 -10.70 -10.96 18.76
C PHE A 509 -11.10 -9.53 19.14
N GLU A 510 -12.24 -9.09 18.64
CA GLU A 510 -12.89 -7.83 19.00
C GLU A 510 -13.94 -8.11 20.07
N ILE A 511 -13.78 -7.55 21.27
CA ILE A 511 -14.78 -7.59 22.34
C ILE A 511 -15.50 -6.25 22.36
N TYR A 512 -16.82 -6.25 22.26
CA TYR A 512 -17.63 -5.04 22.15
C TYR A 512 -18.96 -5.20 22.88
N GLU A 513 -19.56 -4.08 23.26
CA GLU A 513 -20.91 -4.03 23.82
C GLU A 513 -21.93 -3.82 22.68
N ASP A 514 -23.00 -4.60 22.68
CA ASP A 514 -24.06 -4.50 21.67
C ASP A 514 -25.16 -3.49 22.04
N ALA A 515 -26.14 -3.32 21.15
CA ALA A 515 -27.24 -2.38 21.37
C ALA A 515 -28.19 -2.77 22.53
N ALA A 516 -28.03 -3.98 23.10
CA ALA A 516 -28.77 -4.48 24.24
C ALA A 516 -27.96 -4.39 25.56
N GLU A 517 -26.81 -3.68 25.56
CA GLU A 517 -25.90 -3.56 26.71
C GLU A 517 -25.28 -4.91 27.13
N GLU A 518 -25.25 -5.89 26.20
CA GLU A 518 -24.63 -7.19 26.41
C GLU A 518 -23.23 -7.22 25.77
N TRP A 519 -22.27 -7.85 26.44
CA TRP A 519 -20.92 -7.99 25.95
C TRP A 519 -20.83 -9.14 24.95
N ARG A 520 -20.28 -8.89 23.77
CA ARG A 520 -20.08 -9.89 22.71
C ARG A 520 -18.63 -9.88 22.25
N TRP A 521 -18.23 -10.96 21.57
CA TRP A 521 -16.94 -11.02 20.91
C TRP A 521 -17.11 -11.49 19.46
N ARG A 522 -16.20 -11.05 18.57
CA ARG A 522 -16.08 -11.56 17.20
C ARG A 522 -14.63 -11.71 16.78
N LEU A 523 -14.34 -12.77 16.06
CA LEU A 523 -13.05 -13.00 15.41
C LEU A 523 -13.08 -12.42 14.01
N ARG A 524 -12.33 -11.34 13.80
CA ARG A 524 -12.25 -10.63 12.50
C ARG A 524 -10.96 -10.99 11.79
N HIS A 525 -11.08 -11.50 10.56
CA HIS A 525 -9.94 -11.72 9.69
C HIS A 525 -9.54 -10.43 8.96
N ARG A 526 -8.27 -10.33 8.53
CA ARG A 526 -7.68 -9.14 7.87
C ARG A 526 -8.43 -8.59 6.65
N ASN A 527 -9.33 -9.36 6.05
CA ASN A 527 -10.15 -8.94 4.90
C ASN A 527 -11.50 -8.31 5.30
N GLY A 528 -11.75 -8.16 6.59
CA GLY A 528 -12.99 -7.60 7.14
C GLY A 528 -14.07 -8.62 7.47
N ASN A 529 -13.89 -9.88 7.07
CA ASN A 529 -14.85 -10.95 7.30
C ASN A 529 -14.87 -11.38 8.78
N ILE A 530 -16.06 -11.59 9.31
CA ILE A 530 -16.27 -12.26 10.59
C ILE A 530 -16.06 -13.75 10.35
N VAL A 531 -15.18 -14.36 11.13
CA VAL A 531 -14.83 -15.79 11.02
C VAL A 531 -15.50 -16.59 12.13
N ALA A 532 -15.72 -15.98 13.28
CA ALA A 532 -16.45 -16.55 14.40
C ALA A 532 -17.05 -15.42 15.26
N ASP A 533 -18.12 -15.69 16.00
CA ASP A 533 -18.64 -14.80 17.03
C ASP A 533 -19.12 -15.56 18.28
N SER A 534 -19.54 -14.80 19.29
CA SER A 534 -19.98 -15.34 20.57
C SER A 534 -21.27 -16.14 20.53
N GLY A 535 -22.12 -16.01 19.48
CA GLY A 535 -23.47 -16.59 19.40
C GLY A 535 -24.48 -16.01 20.41
N GLU A 536 -24.05 -15.75 21.64
CA GLU A 536 -24.82 -15.18 22.75
C GLU A 536 -24.18 -13.88 23.29
N GLY A 537 -24.97 -13.13 24.07
CA GLY A 537 -24.52 -11.94 24.80
C GLY A 537 -24.12 -12.30 26.24
N TYR A 538 -23.05 -11.70 26.73
CA TYR A 538 -22.55 -11.90 28.09
C TYR A 538 -22.91 -10.73 28.99
N ALA A 539 -23.31 -11.02 30.24
CA ALA A 539 -23.66 -9.99 31.22
C ALA A 539 -22.47 -9.14 31.70
N SER A 540 -21.23 -9.52 31.37
CA SER A 540 -20.04 -8.75 31.73
C SER A 540 -18.91 -8.95 30.72
N ARG A 541 -18.05 -7.94 30.61
CA ARG A 541 -16.81 -7.99 29.81
C ARG A 541 -15.91 -9.16 30.21
N SER A 542 -15.80 -9.43 31.51
CA SER A 542 -14.98 -10.54 32.02
C SER A 542 -15.48 -11.89 31.50
N ASN A 543 -16.80 -12.09 31.46
CA ASN A 543 -17.39 -13.32 30.93
C ASN A 543 -17.12 -13.47 29.42
N ALA A 544 -17.15 -12.36 28.65
CA ALA A 544 -16.79 -12.38 27.23
C ALA A 544 -15.29 -12.70 27.02
N VAL A 545 -14.40 -12.22 27.89
CA VAL A 545 -12.96 -12.55 27.86
C VAL A 545 -12.72 -14.01 28.22
N GLU A 546 -13.41 -14.54 29.23
CA GLU A 546 -13.35 -15.96 29.60
C GLU A 546 -13.83 -16.86 28.45
N ALA A 547 -14.88 -16.46 27.74
CA ALA A 547 -15.34 -17.15 26.54
C ALA A 547 -14.29 -17.18 25.43
N VAL A 548 -13.66 -16.03 25.11
CA VAL A 548 -12.55 -15.96 24.14
C VAL A 548 -11.37 -16.84 24.57
N THR A 549 -11.04 -16.85 25.87
CA THR A 549 -9.98 -17.69 26.42
C THR A 549 -10.32 -19.18 26.25
N GLY A 550 -11.58 -19.56 26.47
CA GLY A 550 -12.09 -20.90 26.21
C GLY A 550 -11.99 -21.30 24.74
N VAL A 551 -12.30 -20.38 23.82
CA VAL A 551 -12.15 -20.59 22.37
C VAL A 551 -10.68 -20.78 21.98
N LYS A 552 -9.77 -19.92 22.45
CA LYS A 552 -8.32 -20.06 22.21
C LYS A 552 -7.75 -21.37 22.73
N ARG A 553 -8.20 -21.82 23.90
CA ARG A 553 -7.74 -23.06 24.53
C ARG A 553 -8.24 -24.31 23.80
N ASN A 554 -9.52 -24.34 23.42
CA ASN A 554 -10.18 -25.58 22.98
C ASN A 554 -10.26 -25.74 21.46
N ALA A 555 -10.34 -24.65 20.69
CA ALA A 555 -10.54 -24.72 19.24
C ALA A 555 -9.40 -25.44 18.47
N PRO A 556 -8.10 -25.33 18.82
CA PRO A 556 -7.04 -26.05 18.13
C PRO A 556 -7.21 -27.58 18.19
N GLY A 557 -7.60 -28.12 19.35
CA GLY A 557 -7.70 -29.56 19.62
C GLY A 557 -9.10 -30.18 19.55
N ALA A 558 -10.16 -29.40 19.32
CA ALA A 558 -11.54 -29.90 19.36
C ALA A 558 -11.83 -30.95 18.28
N GLU A 559 -12.62 -31.99 18.55
CA GLU A 559 -13.04 -32.95 17.51
C GLU A 559 -14.21 -32.41 16.67
N GLU A 560 -14.40 -32.91 15.44
CA GLU A 560 -15.51 -32.53 14.57
C GLU A 560 -16.64 -33.56 14.62
N ARG A 561 -17.88 -33.12 14.90
CA ARG A 561 -19.09 -33.95 14.87
C ARG A 561 -20.15 -33.31 13.98
N THR A 562 -20.72 -34.08 13.05
CA THR A 562 -21.93 -33.65 12.33
C THR A 562 -23.15 -34.04 13.17
N VAL A 563 -24.05 -33.10 13.38
CA VAL A 563 -25.38 -33.34 13.97
C VAL A 563 -26.37 -33.39 12.82
N GLU A 564 -27.13 -34.49 12.70
CA GLU A 564 -28.18 -34.67 11.69
C GLU A 564 -29.53 -34.11 12.15
#